data_AF-A0A924YEN1-F1
#
_entry.id   AF-A0A924YEN1-F1
#
_cell.length_a   1.000
_cell.length_b   1.000
_cell.length_c   1.000
_cell.angle_alpha   90.00
_cell.angle_beta   90.00
_cell.angle_gamma   90.00
#
_symmetry.space_group_name_H-M   'P 1'
#
loop_
_entity.id
_entity.type
_entity.pdbx_description
1 polymer ?
#
loop_
_entity_poly.entity_id
_entity_poly.type
_entity_poly.pdbx_seq_one_letter_code
_entity_poly.pdbx_strand_id
1 'polypeptide(L)'
;MRLKSLVSVLVIIMMLMSAVVVSADGDFRINLVAPLGGTAIYCVDSLGFATDRYGNNGGISVQHLGEVTFTVSQNTIDTVGIPAQNTLLGEGSNIYGPIALYRLTSGEFQVNGNDETGKLFEFIFTASPTKCDQVGLIGHDRSSCPGRDCDGDGQIGN
;
A
#
# COMPACT_ATOMS: atom_id res chain seq x y z
N MET A 1 -18.46 54.97 18.08
CA MET A 1 -17.02 54.70 17.83
C MET A 1 -16.60 53.28 18.27
N ARG A 2 -17.42 52.23 18.06
CA ARG A 2 -17.10 50.84 18.51
C ARG A 2 -17.30 49.74 17.46
N LEU A 3 -17.81 50.06 16.27
CA LEU A 3 -18.03 49.07 15.21
C LEU A 3 -16.78 48.82 14.35
N LYS A 4 -15.96 49.86 14.11
CA LYS A 4 -14.72 49.77 13.31
C LYS A 4 -13.64 48.91 13.98
N SER A 5 -13.63 48.82 15.31
CA SER A 5 -12.63 48.04 16.06
C SER A 5 -12.90 46.53 16.02
N LEU A 6 -14.17 46.12 15.85
CA LEU A 6 -14.56 44.71 15.84
C LEU A 6 -14.27 44.04 14.49
N VAL A 7 -14.47 44.79 13.40
CA VAL A 7 -14.14 44.34 12.03
C VAL A 7 -12.63 44.13 11.86
N SER A 8 -11.80 45.00 12.46
CA SER A 8 -10.35 44.88 12.36
C SER A 8 -9.78 43.66 13.10
N VAL A 9 -10.40 43.25 14.21
CA VAL A 9 -9.99 42.05 14.96
C VAL A 9 -10.41 40.77 14.22
N LEU A 10 -11.59 40.77 13.58
CA LEU A 10 -12.08 39.60 12.84
C LEU A 10 -11.21 39.28 11.61
N VAL A 11 -10.72 40.32 10.91
CA VAL A 11 -9.84 40.17 9.73
C VAL A 11 -8.47 39.62 10.11
N ILE A 12 -7.92 39.98 11.28
CA ILE A 12 -6.64 39.45 11.78
C ILE A 12 -6.77 37.98 12.18
N ILE A 13 -7.90 37.57 12.78
CA ILE A 13 -8.15 36.16 13.15
C ILE A 13 -8.30 35.28 11.90
N MET A 14 -8.91 35.79 10.82
CA MET A 14 -9.04 35.03 9.56
C MET A 14 -7.70 34.81 8.83
N MET A 15 -6.70 35.68 9.02
CA MET A 15 -5.38 35.53 8.37
C MET A 15 -4.47 34.49 9.04
N LEU A 16 -4.83 33.96 10.20
CA LEU A 16 -4.01 32.99 10.96
C LEU A 16 -4.30 31.52 10.65
N MET A 17 -5.25 31.21 9.75
CA MET A 17 -5.70 29.83 9.48
C MET A 17 -5.20 29.25 8.15
N SER A 18 -4.34 29.95 7.40
CA SER A 18 -3.88 29.49 6.08
C SER A 18 -2.52 28.81 6.13
N ALA A 19 -2.32 27.86 7.03
CA ALA A 19 -1.24 26.88 6.86
C ALA A 19 -1.72 25.84 5.84
N VAL A 20 -1.53 26.13 4.55
CA VAL A 20 -1.63 25.10 3.52
C VAL A 20 -0.40 24.20 3.74
N VAL A 21 -0.61 23.07 4.41
CA VAL A 21 0.37 21.99 4.40
C VAL A 21 0.34 21.42 2.98
N VAL A 22 1.26 21.89 2.15
CA VAL A 22 1.61 21.17 0.92
C VAL A 22 2.40 19.95 1.40
N SER A 23 1.73 18.80 1.54
CA SER A 23 2.44 17.54 1.59
C SER A 23 3.13 17.38 0.23
N ALA A 24 4.46 17.31 0.24
CA ALA A 24 5.21 16.81 -0.90
C ALA A 24 4.76 15.35 -1.09
N ASP A 25 3.82 15.15 -2.02
CA ASP A 25 3.13 13.90 -2.27
C ASP A 25 4.11 12.94 -2.96
N GLY A 26 4.99 12.34 -2.15
CA GLY A 26 5.77 11.19 -2.58
C GLY A 26 4.80 10.06 -2.88
N ASP A 27 4.95 9.43 -4.02
CA ASP A 27 4.15 8.25 -4.34
C ASP A 27 4.52 7.12 -3.38
N PHE A 28 3.68 6.88 -2.36
CA PHE A 28 3.88 5.89 -1.31
C PHE A 28 3.59 4.45 -1.75
N ARG A 29 3.44 4.19 -3.06
CA ARG A 29 3.25 2.83 -3.56
C ARG A 29 4.42 1.93 -3.20
N ILE A 30 4.11 0.74 -2.73
CA ILE A 30 5.09 -0.32 -2.46
C ILE A 30 5.59 -0.93 -3.76
N ASN A 31 4.70 -1.06 -4.76
CA ASN A 31 4.98 -1.68 -6.06
C ASN A 31 5.33 -0.66 -7.15
N LEU A 32 6.14 0.36 -6.83
CA LEU A 32 6.56 1.42 -7.76
C LEU A 32 7.25 0.89 -9.02
N VAL A 33 8.15 -0.08 -8.86
CA VAL A 33 9.01 -0.61 -9.94
C VAL A 33 8.43 -1.85 -10.62
N ALA A 34 7.32 -2.39 -10.10
CA ALA A 34 6.65 -3.58 -10.61
C ALA A 34 5.13 -3.32 -10.67
N PRO A 35 4.65 -2.58 -11.68
CA PRO A 35 3.23 -2.27 -11.82
C PRO A 35 2.41 -3.54 -12.09
N LEU A 36 1.24 -3.64 -11.45
CA LEU A 36 0.42 -4.86 -11.43
C LEU A 36 -0.93 -4.61 -12.11
N GLY A 37 -0.91 -4.29 -13.41
CA GLY A 37 -2.12 -4.01 -14.20
C GLY A 37 -2.99 -2.90 -13.60
N GLY A 38 -2.39 -1.82 -13.13
CA GLY A 38 -3.11 -0.72 -12.46
C GLY A 38 -3.44 -0.95 -10.97
N THR A 39 -3.04 -2.09 -10.42
CA THR A 39 -3.11 -2.36 -8.97
C THR A 39 -1.93 -1.67 -8.25
N ALA A 40 -2.26 -1.00 -7.15
CA ALA A 40 -1.33 -0.30 -6.29
C ALA A 40 -1.47 -0.81 -4.84
N ILE A 41 -0.34 -0.98 -4.16
CA ILE A 41 -0.30 -1.45 -2.78
C ILE A 41 0.28 -0.33 -1.92
N TYR A 42 -0.42 0.02 -0.84
CA TYR A 42 -0.03 1.08 0.08
C TYR A 42 -0.05 0.58 1.51
N CYS A 43 0.86 1.09 2.32
CA CYS A 43 0.58 1.20 3.74
C CYS A 43 -0.28 2.44 3.98
N VAL A 44 -1.28 2.30 4.83
CA VAL A 44 -2.23 3.37 5.14
C VAL A 44 -2.30 3.61 6.64
N ASP A 45 -2.55 4.86 7.02
CA ASP A 45 -2.80 5.24 8.41
C ASP A 45 -4.24 4.86 8.85
N SER A 46 -4.62 5.23 10.07
CA SER A 46 -5.96 4.95 10.61
C SER A 46 -7.11 5.65 9.87
N LEU A 47 -6.80 6.63 9.03
CA LEU A 47 -7.75 7.37 8.20
C LEU A 47 -7.78 6.86 6.75
N GLY A 48 -6.91 5.91 6.40
CA GLY A 48 -6.79 5.36 5.06
C GLY A 48 -5.85 6.16 4.14
N PHE A 49 -5.12 7.14 4.65
CA PHE A 49 -4.15 7.89 3.85
C PHE A 49 -2.84 7.12 3.70
N ALA A 50 -2.26 7.15 2.51
CA ALA A 50 -1.01 6.48 2.22
C ALA A 50 0.13 7.04 3.09
N THR A 51 0.99 6.16 3.59
CA THR A 51 2.08 6.49 4.52
C THR A 51 3.21 5.47 4.39
N ASP A 52 4.33 5.75 5.05
CA ASP A 52 5.53 4.92 5.03
C ASP A 52 5.49 3.74 6.02
N ARG A 53 4.35 3.46 6.67
CA ARG A 53 4.19 2.41 7.70
C ARG A 53 2.72 2.05 7.94
N TYR A 54 2.40 0.81 8.32
CA TYR A 54 1.00 0.41 8.61
C TYR A 54 0.60 0.47 10.09
N GLY A 55 1.48 0.96 10.97
CA GLY A 55 1.23 1.04 12.42
C GLY A 55 0.17 2.08 12.83
N ASN A 56 -0.10 2.17 14.13
CA ASN A 56 -1.06 3.10 14.75
C ASN A 56 -2.51 2.94 14.25
N ASN A 57 -3.02 1.70 14.22
CA ASN A 57 -4.36 1.35 13.71
C ASN A 57 -4.53 1.57 12.20
N GLY A 58 -3.44 1.64 11.46
CA GLY A 58 -3.44 1.65 10.01
C GLY A 58 -3.66 0.28 9.40
N GLY A 59 -3.05 0.05 8.24
CA GLY A 59 -3.14 -1.22 7.54
C GLY A 59 -2.41 -1.24 6.21
N ILE A 60 -2.68 -2.30 5.44
CA ILE A 60 -2.24 -2.43 4.05
C ILE A 60 -3.48 -2.31 3.18
N SER A 61 -3.48 -1.34 2.26
CA SER A 61 -4.55 -1.12 1.29
C SER A 61 -4.11 -1.59 -0.08
N VAL A 62 -4.98 -2.37 -0.72
CA VAL A 62 -4.83 -2.79 -2.11
C VAL A 62 -5.87 -2.04 -2.92
N GLN A 63 -5.41 -1.28 -3.90
CA GLN A 63 -6.24 -0.41 -4.73
C GLN A 63 -6.07 -0.77 -6.20
N HIS A 64 -7.12 -0.60 -6.98
CA HIS A 64 -7.08 -0.79 -8.42
C HIS A 64 -7.61 0.47 -9.10
N LEU A 65 -6.78 1.09 -9.95
CA LEU A 65 -7.11 2.35 -10.65
C LEU A 65 -7.59 3.48 -9.70
N GLY A 66 -7.04 3.52 -8.49
CA GLY A 66 -7.36 4.52 -7.46
C GLY A 66 -8.58 4.18 -6.59
N GLU A 67 -9.27 3.07 -6.86
CA GLU A 67 -10.36 2.58 -6.01
C GLU A 67 -9.85 1.51 -5.03
N VAL A 68 -10.24 1.61 -3.77
CA VAL A 68 -9.88 0.61 -2.76
C VAL A 68 -10.60 -0.70 -3.05
N THR A 69 -9.83 -1.75 -3.33
CA THR A 69 -10.36 -3.12 -3.49
C THR A 69 -10.60 -3.75 -2.12
N PHE A 70 -9.61 -3.66 -1.22
CA PHE A 70 -9.75 -4.00 0.19
C PHE A 70 -8.62 -3.37 1.03
N THR A 71 -8.82 -3.32 2.34
CA THR A 71 -7.81 -2.91 3.31
C THR A 71 -7.74 -3.93 4.44
N VAL A 72 -6.53 -4.39 4.77
CA VAL A 72 -6.27 -5.27 5.91
C VAL A 72 -5.74 -4.44 7.06
N SER A 73 -6.43 -4.47 8.20
CA SER A 73 -6.05 -3.70 9.38
C SER A 73 -4.76 -4.22 10.02
N GLN A 74 -4.01 -3.32 10.69
CA GLN A 74 -2.88 -3.69 11.53
C GLN A 74 -3.25 -4.79 12.54
N ASN A 75 -4.41 -4.69 13.19
CA ASN A 75 -4.86 -5.69 14.17
C ASN A 75 -4.99 -7.09 13.55
N THR A 76 -5.48 -7.18 12.32
CA THR A 76 -5.55 -8.45 11.57
C THR A 76 -4.15 -8.99 11.29
N ILE A 77 -3.23 -8.15 10.84
CA ILE A 77 -1.84 -8.52 10.54
C ILE A 77 -1.14 -9.02 11.81
N ASP A 78 -1.26 -8.28 12.91
CA ASP A 78 -0.61 -8.58 14.19
C ASP A 78 -1.18 -9.86 14.83
N THR A 79 -2.49 -10.10 14.67
CA THR A 79 -3.14 -11.35 15.15
C THR A 79 -2.62 -12.58 14.41
N VAL A 80 -2.37 -12.48 13.11
CA VAL A 80 -1.83 -13.58 12.30
C VAL A 80 -0.33 -13.78 12.60
N GLY A 81 0.41 -12.69 12.81
CA GLY A 81 1.85 -12.73 13.09
C GLY A 81 2.63 -13.35 11.92
N ILE A 82 3.57 -14.25 12.23
CA ILE A 82 4.22 -15.09 11.22
C ILE A 82 3.56 -16.48 11.28
N PRO A 83 2.75 -16.85 10.28
CA PRO A 83 1.97 -18.07 10.34
C PRO A 83 2.79 -19.31 10.00
N ALA A 84 2.32 -20.49 10.42
CA ALA A 84 2.94 -21.78 10.07
C ALA A 84 2.69 -22.21 8.60
N GLN A 85 1.71 -21.60 7.95
CA GLN A 85 1.36 -21.77 6.55
C GLN A 85 0.97 -20.42 5.96
N ASN A 86 1.19 -20.22 4.65
CA ASN A 86 0.77 -18.99 3.98
C ASN A 86 -0.72 -18.74 4.24
N THR A 87 -1.03 -17.58 4.84
CA THR A 87 -2.36 -17.29 5.39
C THR A 87 -2.97 -16.11 4.66
N LEU A 88 -4.20 -16.28 4.16
CA LEU A 88 -4.96 -15.20 3.54
C LEU A 88 -5.29 -14.14 4.59
N LEU A 89 -4.95 -12.89 4.30
CA LEU A 89 -5.27 -11.74 5.14
C LEU A 89 -6.49 -10.97 4.64
N GLY A 90 -6.64 -10.87 3.31
CA GLY A 90 -7.74 -10.15 2.67
C GLY A 90 -7.84 -10.49 1.20
N GLU A 91 -9.04 -10.38 0.65
CA GLU A 91 -9.34 -10.64 -0.75
C GLU A 91 -10.39 -9.67 -1.26
N GLY A 92 -10.42 -9.50 -2.58
CA GLY A 92 -11.43 -8.77 -3.30
C GLY A 92 -11.35 -9.09 -4.79
N SER A 93 -11.91 -8.22 -5.62
CA SER A 93 -11.87 -8.39 -7.07
C SER A 93 -11.71 -7.05 -7.78
N ASN A 94 -11.11 -7.10 -8.95
CA ASN A 94 -11.06 -6.00 -9.91
C ASN A 94 -11.57 -6.47 -11.28
N ILE A 95 -11.43 -5.64 -12.32
CA ILE A 95 -11.88 -5.97 -13.68
C ILE A 95 -11.13 -7.16 -14.32
N TYR A 96 -9.98 -7.55 -13.78
CA TYR A 96 -9.14 -8.64 -14.27
C TYR A 96 -9.30 -9.94 -13.47
N GLY A 97 -9.98 -9.90 -12.32
CA GLY A 97 -10.33 -11.08 -11.54
C GLY A 97 -10.12 -10.91 -10.03
N PRO A 98 -10.02 -12.02 -9.28
CA PRO A 98 -9.77 -11.98 -7.86
C PRO A 98 -8.37 -11.46 -7.55
N ILE A 99 -8.24 -10.74 -6.45
CA ILE A 99 -6.98 -10.29 -5.89
C ILE A 99 -6.94 -10.61 -4.39
N ALA A 100 -5.79 -11.09 -3.91
CA ALA A 100 -5.65 -11.57 -2.54
C ALA A 100 -4.30 -11.16 -1.96
N LEU A 101 -4.31 -10.78 -0.68
CA LEU A 101 -3.12 -10.49 0.13
C LEU A 101 -2.90 -11.64 1.11
N TYR A 102 -1.70 -12.19 1.11
CA TYR A 102 -1.26 -13.26 2.00
C TYR A 102 -0.14 -12.79 2.92
N ARG A 103 -0.12 -13.36 4.12
CA ARG A 103 1.04 -13.39 5.02
C ARG A 103 1.80 -14.68 4.80
N LEU A 104 3.08 -14.59 4.46
CA LEU A 104 3.93 -15.74 4.19
C LEU A 104 4.56 -16.31 5.46
N THR A 105 4.97 -17.58 5.42
CA THR A 105 5.73 -18.22 6.51
C THR A 105 7.11 -17.60 6.72
N SER A 106 7.66 -16.90 5.72
CA SER A 106 8.88 -16.09 5.82
C SER A 106 8.67 -14.79 6.61
N GLY A 107 7.43 -14.39 6.86
CA GLY A 107 7.07 -13.09 7.46
C GLY A 107 6.86 -11.97 6.43
N GLU A 108 7.10 -12.24 5.14
CA GLU A 108 6.80 -11.33 4.05
C GLU A 108 5.30 -11.30 3.72
N PHE A 109 4.91 -10.35 2.88
CA PHE A 109 3.58 -10.26 2.30
C PHE A 109 3.63 -10.64 0.82
N GLN A 110 2.54 -11.23 0.32
CA GLN A 110 2.39 -11.56 -1.08
C GLN A 110 1.02 -11.11 -1.57
N VAL A 111 0.98 -10.35 -2.67
CA VAL A 111 -0.27 -10.07 -3.40
C VAL A 111 -0.33 -10.93 -4.65
N ASN A 112 -1.45 -11.62 -4.83
CA ASN A 112 -1.76 -12.42 -6.01
C ASN A 112 -2.94 -11.79 -6.74
N GLY A 113 -2.88 -11.73 -8.06
CA GLY A 113 -4.00 -11.28 -8.89
C GLY A 113 -3.71 -11.52 -10.37
N ASN A 114 -4.62 -11.06 -11.23
CA ASN A 114 -4.44 -11.12 -12.68
C ASN A 114 -4.13 -9.74 -13.25
N ASP A 115 -3.26 -9.69 -14.25
CA ASP A 115 -2.99 -8.50 -15.06
C ASP A 115 -4.04 -8.31 -16.17
N GLU A 116 -3.88 -7.27 -16.99
CA GLU A 116 -4.77 -6.95 -18.11
C GLU A 116 -4.83 -8.01 -19.21
N THR A 117 -3.87 -8.95 -19.24
CA THR A 117 -3.84 -10.08 -20.17
C THR A 117 -4.47 -11.35 -19.59
N GLY A 118 -4.93 -11.29 -18.33
CA GLY A 118 -5.45 -12.43 -17.59
C GLY A 118 -4.36 -13.35 -17.03
N LYS A 119 -3.11 -12.91 -17.03
CA LYS A 119 -2.00 -13.66 -16.44
C LYS A 119 -1.94 -13.41 -14.94
N LEU A 120 -1.66 -14.48 -14.20
CA LEU A 120 -1.40 -14.41 -12.77
C LEU A 120 -0.06 -13.72 -12.49
N PHE A 121 -0.07 -12.69 -11.65
CA PHE A 121 1.10 -12.09 -11.04
C PHE A 121 1.18 -12.44 -9.55
N GLU A 122 2.42 -12.51 -9.05
CA GLU A 122 2.73 -12.59 -7.63
C GLU A 122 3.73 -11.50 -7.29
N PHE A 123 3.43 -10.70 -6.26
CA PHE A 123 4.29 -9.63 -5.80
C PHE A 123 4.60 -9.77 -4.32
N ILE A 124 5.88 -9.98 -4.00
CA ILE A 124 6.36 -10.20 -2.63
C ILE A 124 7.06 -8.95 -2.12
N PHE A 125 6.72 -8.53 -0.89
CA PHE A 125 7.29 -7.35 -0.25
C PHE A 125 7.38 -7.51 1.27
N THR A 126 8.25 -6.69 1.86
CA THR A 126 8.39 -6.57 3.31
C THR A 126 7.69 -5.29 3.80
N ALA A 127 7.01 -5.41 4.93
CA ALA A 127 6.43 -4.27 5.63
C ALA A 127 6.38 -4.57 7.14
N SER A 128 6.41 -3.51 7.93
CA SER A 128 6.38 -3.54 9.39
C SER A 128 5.54 -2.38 9.94
N PRO A 129 5.14 -2.43 11.23
CA PRO A 129 4.38 -1.33 11.84
C PRO A 129 5.10 0.02 11.83
N THR A 130 6.43 0.02 11.66
CA THR A 130 7.27 1.21 11.67
C THR A 130 7.78 1.61 10.29
N LYS A 131 7.71 0.72 9.29
CA LYS A 131 8.22 0.96 7.94
C LYS A 131 7.61 0.01 6.91
N CYS A 132 7.22 0.53 5.77
CA CYS A 132 6.88 -0.19 4.56
C CYS A 132 7.92 0.15 3.50
N ASP A 133 8.70 -0.84 3.11
CA ASP A 133 9.74 -0.64 2.12
C ASP A 133 9.10 -0.52 0.74
N GLN A 134 9.46 0.52 -0.01
CA GLN A 134 9.07 0.71 -1.41
C GLN A 134 9.83 -0.23 -2.35
N VAL A 135 10.33 -1.34 -1.82
CA VAL A 135 11.19 -2.30 -2.50
C VAL A 135 10.38 -3.60 -2.63
N GLY A 136 9.70 -3.74 -3.75
CA GLY A 136 9.20 -5.05 -4.17
C GLY A 136 10.38 -5.94 -4.47
N LEU A 137 10.54 -7.03 -3.72
CA LEU A 137 11.71 -7.88 -3.87
C LEU A 137 11.62 -8.74 -5.12
N ILE A 138 10.41 -9.18 -5.52
CA ILE A 138 10.25 -9.92 -6.77
C ILE A 138 8.82 -9.79 -7.30
N GLY A 139 8.67 -9.31 -8.54
CA GLY A 139 7.45 -9.47 -9.34
C GLY A 139 7.67 -10.65 -10.28
N HIS A 140 7.13 -11.83 -9.96
CA HIS A 140 7.27 -12.99 -10.83
C HIS A 140 6.08 -13.10 -11.78
N ASP A 141 6.38 -12.94 -13.05
CA ASP A 141 5.55 -13.45 -14.13
C ASP A 141 5.70 -15.00 -14.17
N ARG A 142 4.67 -15.73 -13.74
CA ARG A 142 4.69 -17.19 -13.76
C ARG A 142 4.59 -17.81 -15.16
N SER A 143 4.22 -17.06 -16.22
CA SER A 143 4.18 -17.64 -17.56
C SER A 143 5.55 -17.73 -18.24
N SER A 144 6.55 -17.00 -17.75
CA SER A 144 7.92 -17.11 -18.28
C SER A 144 8.71 -18.30 -17.73
N CYS A 145 8.21 -19.00 -16.69
CA CYS A 145 8.95 -20.08 -16.04
C CYS A 145 8.09 -21.33 -15.79
N PRO A 146 7.88 -22.20 -16.79
CA PRO A 146 7.28 -23.52 -16.59
C PRO A 146 8.34 -24.50 -16.05
N GLY A 147 8.81 -24.31 -14.81
CA GLY A 147 9.85 -25.16 -14.22
C GLY A 147 10.45 -24.58 -12.93
N ARG A 148 11.05 -25.43 -12.10
CA ARG A 148 11.54 -25.17 -10.73
C ARG A 148 12.71 -24.18 -10.57
N ASP A 149 13.05 -23.40 -11.58
CA ASP A 149 14.28 -22.60 -11.59
C ASP A 149 13.98 -21.10 -11.79
N CYS A 150 13.42 -20.44 -10.78
CA CYS A 150 13.24 -18.97 -10.74
C CYS A 150 14.20 -18.27 -9.77
N ASP A 151 15.20 -18.99 -9.25
CA ASP A 151 16.24 -18.40 -8.41
C ASP A 151 17.29 -17.71 -9.29
N GLY A 152 17.05 -16.44 -9.63
CA GLY A 152 18.08 -15.60 -10.24
C GLY A 152 17.55 -14.58 -11.24
N ASP A 153 17.22 -13.39 -10.75
CA ASP A 153 17.80 -12.15 -11.26
C ASP A 153 17.44 -10.99 -10.31
N GLY A 154 17.89 -11.16 -9.06
CA GLY A 154 18.18 -10.02 -8.20
C GLY A 154 19.43 -9.30 -8.75
N GLN A 155 19.25 -8.42 -9.72
CA GLN A 155 20.25 -7.40 -10.08
C GLN A 155 19.75 -6.05 -9.57
N ILE A 156 19.98 -5.85 -8.27
CA ILE A 156 20.01 -4.54 -7.63
C ILE A 156 21.26 -3.84 -8.18
N GLY A 157 21.07 -2.90 -9.11
CA GLY A 157 22.11 -1.93 -9.48
C GLY A 157 22.23 -0.88 -8.37
N ASN A 158 23.46 -0.67 -7.90
CA ASN A 158 23.88 0.31 -6.88
C ASN A 158 23.20 1.69 -6.99
#